data_AF-A0A3C0Z2B5-F1
#
_entry.id   AF-A0A3C0Z2B5-F1
#
_cell.length_a   1.000
_cell.length_b   1.000
_cell.length_c   1.000
_cell.angle_alpha   90.00
_cell.angle_beta   90.00
_cell.angle_gamma   90.00
#
_symmetry.space_group_name_H-M   'P 1'
#
loop_
_entity.id
_entity.type
_entity.pdbx_description
1 polymer ?
#
loop_
_entity_poly.entity_id
_entity_poly.type
_entity_poly.pdbx_seq_one_letter_code
_entity_poly.pdbx_strand_id
1 'polypeptide(L)'
;MLENDVYAITGGQPIPNAGATSFAGLAEASGYAATFEFDDFEEFATRIDEVFEAEGPVFITLKTRPEIQGGPVDSRTSARRTPQAARELHDTLNG
;
A
#
# COMPACT_ATOMS: atom_id res chain seq x y z
N MET A 1 8.24 4.63 -6.34
CA MET A 1 7.36 4.20 -5.24
C MET A 1 5.99 4.77 -5.46
N LEU A 2 4.95 3.94 -5.42
CA LEU A 2 3.57 4.41 -5.34
C LEU A 2 3.18 4.45 -3.86
N GLU A 3 3.05 5.65 -3.32
CA GLU A 3 2.74 5.88 -1.91
C GLU A 3 1.24 6.15 -1.76
N ASN A 4 0.54 5.25 -1.08
CA ASN A 4 -0.89 5.38 -0.80
C ASN A 4 -1.20 5.29 0.71
N ASP A 5 -0.17 5.42 1.55
CA ASP A 5 -0.24 5.38 3.02
C ASP A 5 -0.81 4.11 3.66
N VAL A 6 -1.13 3.05 2.91
CA VAL A 6 -1.83 1.87 3.45
C VAL A 6 -1.31 0.55 2.90
N TYR A 7 -1.48 -0.51 3.69
CA TYR A 7 -1.39 -1.88 3.21
C TYR A 7 -2.65 -2.25 2.42
N ALA A 8 -2.67 -1.85 1.15
CA ALA A 8 -3.81 -2.00 0.25
C ALA A 8 -4.34 -3.44 0.13
N ILE A 9 -3.46 -4.46 0.21
CA ILE A 9 -3.82 -5.87 0.02
C ILE A 9 -4.38 -6.54 1.29
N THR A 10 -4.05 -6.05 2.48
CA THR A 10 -4.39 -6.71 3.75
C THR A 10 -5.57 -6.07 4.47
N GLY A 11 -6.33 -5.21 3.77
CA GLY A 11 -7.52 -4.55 4.30
C GLY A 11 -7.36 -3.07 4.60
N GLY A 12 -6.29 -2.41 4.11
CA GLY A 12 -6.17 -0.95 4.12
C GLY A 12 -5.72 -0.35 5.45
N GLN A 13 -5.05 -1.13 6.31
CA GLN A 13 -4.42 -0.59 7.51
C GLN A 13 -3.34 0.45 7.12
N PRO A 14 -3.22 1.58 7.83
CA PRO A 14 -2.15 2.54 7.59
C PRO A 14 -0.76 1.90 7.73
N ILE A 15 0.19 2.34 6.92
CA ILE A 15 1.60 1.99 7.11
C ILE A 15 2.15 2.67 8.38
N PRO A 16 3.21 2.12 8.99
CA PRO A 16 3.90 2.80 10.08
C PRO A 16 4.29 4.23 9.69
N ASN A 17 3.98 5.20 10.54
CA ASN A 17 4.29 6.62 10.32
C ASN A 17 3.73 7.17 8.99
N ALA A 18 2.56 6.68 8.57
CA ALA A 18 1.80 7.21 7.42
C ALA A 18 1.63 8.74 7.52
N GLY A 19 1.78 9.43 6.39
CA GLY A 19 1.71 10.90 6.29
C GLY A 19 2.91 11.67 6.85
N ALA A 20 3.86 11.01 7.53
CA ALA A 20 5.08 11.64 8.05
C ALA A 20 6.38 10.99 7.53
N THR A 21 6.28 9.93 6.73
CA THR A 21 7.43 9.26 6.13
C THR A 21 7.75 9.94 4.80
N SER A 22 9.04 10.20 4.52
CA SER A 22 9.50 10.63 3.19
C SER A 22 10.33 9.53 2.55
N PHE A 23 9.75 8.87 1.55
CA PHE A 23 10.46 7.84 0.77
C PHE A 23 11.50 8.46 -0.17
N ALA A 24 11.24 9.66 -0.69
CA ALA A 24 12.23 10.41 -1.46
C ALA A 24 13.45 10.76 -0.60
N GLY A 25 13.25 11.29 0.61
CA GLY A 25 14.33 11.59 1.53
C GLY A 25 15.11 10.34 1.97
N LEU A 26 14.43 9.19 2.13
CA LEU A 26 15.10 7.92 2.40
C LEU A 26 15.98 7.48 1.21
N ALA A 27 15.51 7.64 -0.02
CA ALA A 27 16.29 7.33 -1.21
C ALA A 27 17.51 8.26 -1.35
N GLU A 28 17.33 9.56 -1.12
CA GLU A 28 18.43 10.55 -1.15
C GLU A 28 19.51 10.17 -0.13
N ALA A 29 19.11 9.92 1.12
CA ALA A 29 20.02 9.48 2.18
C ALA A 29 20.70 8.12 1.89
N SER A 30 20.12 7.31 0.99
CA SER A 30 20.67 6.02 0.56
C SER A 30 21.60 6.14 -0.65
N GLY A 31 21.85 7.35 -1.16
CA GLY A 31 22.78 7.62 -2.25
C GLY A 31 22.17 7.60 -3.65
N TYR A 32 20.85 7.76 -3.77
CA TYR A 32 20.24 8.07 -5.08
C TYR A 32 20.72 9.44 -5.56
N ALA A 33 21.13 9.53 -6.83
CA ALA A 33 21.69 10.77 -7.38
C ALA A 33 20.61 11.84 -7.61
N ALA A 34 19.38 11.41 -7.87
CA ALA A 34 18.24 12.30 -7.96
C ALA A 34 17.00 11.64 -7.33
N THR A 35 16.21 12.45 -6.64
CA THR A 35 14.95 12.02 -6.04
C THR A 35 13.85 13.02 -6.36
N PHE A 36 12.69 12.52 -6.75
CA PHE A 36 11.51 13.33 -7.05
C PHE A 36 10.34 12.86 -6.20
N GLU A 37 9.48 13.79 -5.82
CA GLU A 37 8.22 13.51 -5.14
C GLU A 37 7.12 14.32 -5.85
N PHE A 38 6.01 13.65 -6.17
CA PHE A 38 4.86 14.28 -6.80
C PHE A 38 3.60 13.86 -6.05
N ASP A 39 2.82 14.85 -5.62
CA ASP A 39 1.49 14.67 -5.02
C ASP A 39 0.35 15.21 -5.89
N ASP A 40 0.71 15.91 -6.97
CA ASP A 40 -0.19 16.45 -7.98
C ASP A 40 0.09 15.85 -9.36
N PHE A 41 -0.98 15.51 -10.08
CA PHE A 41 -0.90 14.87 -11.40
C PHE A 41 -0.45 15.84 -12.50
N GLU A 42 -0.86 17.11 -12.44
CA GLU A 42 -0.47 18.12 -13.42
C GLU A 42 1.02 18.45 -13.29
N GLU A 43 1.52 18.55 -12.06
CA GLU A 43 2.95 18.70 -11.78
C GLU A 43 3.74 17.51 -12.34
N PHE A 44 3.29 16.28 -12.03
CA PHE A 44 3.93 15.07 -12.55
C PHE A 44 3.97 15.08 -14.09
N ALA A 45 2.83 15.36 -14.75
CA ALA A 45 2.75 15.36 -16.20
C ALA A 45 3.65 16.41 -16.85
N THR A 46 3.83 17.56 -16.21
CA THR A 46 4.65 18.66 -16.75
C THR A 46 6.14 18.44 -16.53
N ARG A 47 6.53 17.73 -15.46
CA ARG A 47 7.92 17.61 -15.03
C ARG A 47 8.52 16.21 -15.26
N ILE A 48 7.75 15.28 -15.81
CA ILE A 48 8.22 13.92 -16.06
C ILE A 48 9.44 13.87 -17.00
N ASP A 49 9.58 14.82 -17.92
CA ASP A 49 10.75 14.92 -18.79
C ASP A 49 12.04 15.22 -17.99
N GLU A 50 11.97 16.06 -16.95
CA GLU A 50 13.11 16.34 -16.05
C GLU A 50 13.60 15.06 -15.36
N VAL A 51 12.68 14.17 -15.01
CA VAL A 51 12.97 12.90 -14.37
C VAL A 51 13.69 11.95 -15.33
N PHE A 52 13.28 11.94 -16.61
CA PHE A 52 13.93 11.12 -17.63
C PHE A 52 15.31 11.65 -18.04
N GLU A 53 15.51 12.97 -17.98
CA GLU A 53 16.79 13.62 -18.27
C GLU A 53 17.79 13.54 -17.11
N ALA A 54 17.33 13.24 -15.89
CA ALA A 54 18.18 13.17 -14.71
C ALA A 54 19.22 12.05 -14.80
N GLU A 55 20.48 12.39 -14.54
CA GLU A 55 21.57 11.42 -14.47
C GLU A 55 21.46 10.60 -13.18
N GLY A 56 21.35 9.27 -13.33
CA GLY A 56 20.83 8.39 -12.28
C GLY A 56 21.80 8.06 -11.13
N PRO A 57 21.46 7.07 -10.28
CA PRO A 57 20.15 6.42 -10.16
C PRO A 57 19.08 7.39 -9.63
N VAL A 58 17.88 7.30 -10.21
CA VAL A 58 16.75 8.19 -9.89
C VAL A 58 15.69 7.42 -9.09
N PHE A 59 15.20 8.03 -8.01
CA PHE A 59 14.04 7.55 -7.25
C PHE A 59 12.87 8.51 -7.41
N ILE A 60 11.66 7.99 -7.55
CA ILE A 60 10.45 8.81 -7.67
C ILE A 60 9.43 8.30 -6.66
N THR A 61 8.85 9.20 -5.89
CA THR A 61 7.66 8.94 -5.07
C THR A 61 6.45 9.59 -5.75
N LEU A 62 5.42 8.78 -6.02
CA LEU A 62 4.14 9.27 -6.53
C LEU A 62 3.09 9.03 -5.44
N LYS A 63 2.49 10.10 -4.93
CA LYS A 63 1.38 9.98 -3.97
C LYS A 63 0.11 9.64 -4.72
N THR A 64 -0.54 8.56 -4.31
CA THR A 64 -1.75 8.04 -4.96
C THR A 64 -2.84 7.82 -3.93
N ARG A 65 -4.08 7.74 -4.41
CA ARG A 65 -5.20 7.35 -3.56
C ARG A 65 -5.12 5.83 -3.31
N PRO A 66 -5.42 5.36 -2.09
CA PRO A 66 -5.45 3.94 -1.80
C PRO A 66 -6.58 3.23 -2.54
N GLU A 67 -6.26 2.13 -3.21
CA GLU A 67 -7.22 1.17 -3.74
C GLU A 67 -7.13 -0.11 -2.90
N ILE A 68 -8.12 -0.35 -2.04
CA ILE A 68 -8.08 -1.48 -1.09
C ILE A 68 -8.56 -2.77 -1.77
N GLN A 69 -7.70 -3.77 -1.83
CA GLN A 69 -8.03 -5.13 -2.27
C GLN A 69 -8.21 -6.05 -1.07
N GLY A 70 -9.28 -6.84 -1.10
CA GLY A 70 -9.69 -7.67 0.03
C GLY A 70 -10.35 -6.82 1.11
N GLY A 71 -11.56 -7.21 1.52
CA GLY A 71 -12.22 -6.57 2.65
C GLY A 71 -11.38 -6.65 3.93
N PRO A 72 -11.70 -5.84 4.96
CA PRO A 72 -11.00 -5.85 6.24
C PRO A 72 -10.76 -7.28 6.72
N VAL A 73 -9.56 -7.57 7.23
CA VAL A 73 -9.29 -8.90 7.83
C VAL A 73 -10.33 -9.25 8.92
N ASP A 74 -10.83 -8.22 9.61
CA ASP A 74 -11.87 -8.30 10.64
C ASP A 74 -13.27 -8.61 10.08
N SER A 75 -13.53 -8.37 8.79
CA SER A 75 -14.79 -8.75 8.15
C SER A 75 -14.81 -10.20 7.65
N ARG A 76 -13.69 -10.94 7.77
CA ARG A 76 -13.78 -12.39 7.73
C ARG A 76 -14.43 -12.78 9.04
N THR A 77 -15.71 -13.13 9.00
CA THR A 77 -16.35 -13.86 10.10
C THR A 77 -15.37 -14.93 10.50
N SER A 78 -14.71 -14.75 11.65
CA SER A 78 -13.93 -15.80 12.29
C SER A 78 -14.89 -16.98 12.29
N ALA A 79 -14.64 -17.97 11.43
CA ALA A 79 -15.35 -19.22 11.49
C ALA A 79 -15.05 -19.69 12.90
N ARG A 80 -16.03 -19.52 13.81
CA ARG A 80 -15.85 -19.77 15.23
C ARG A 80 -15.31 -21.19 15.30
N ARG A 81 -14.02 -21.36 15.58
CA ARG A 81 -13.41 -22.68 15.78
C ARG A 81 -13.80 -23.15 17.18
N THR A 82 -15.08 -23.15 17.47
CA THR A 82 -15.65 -23.80 18.63
C THR A 82 -15.97 -25.24 18.23
N PRO A 83 -15.67 -26.24 19.07
CA PRO A 83 -16.02 -27.64 18.81
C PRO A 83 -17.50 -27.86 18.49
N GLN A 84 -18.37 -26.98 18.97
CA GLN A 84 -19.81 -26.97 18.68
C GLN A 84 -20.12 -26.68 17.20
N ALA A 85 -19.50 -25.64 16.62
CA ALA A 85 -19.67 -25.29 15.20
C ALA A 85 -19.19 -26.40 14.25
N ALA A 86 -18.15 -27.16 14.64
CA ALA A 86 -17.68 -28.30 13.86
C ALA A 86 -18.67 -29.48 13.88
N ARG A 87 -19.37 -29.69 15.00
CA ARG A 87 -20.42 -30.73 15.12
C ARG A 87 -21.67 -30.35 14.32
N GLU A 88 -22.12 -29.10 14.43
CA GLU A 88 -23.26 -28.61 13.66
C GLU A 88 -23.06 -28.72 12.15
N LEU A 89 -21.83 -28.46 11.67
CA LEU A 89 -21.49 -28.63 10.26
C LEU A 89 -21.50 -30.11 9.84
N HIS A 90 -20.98 -31.01 10.67
CA HIS A 90 -21.01 -32.45 10.40
C HIS A 90 -22.44 -32.98 10.27
N ASP A 91 -23.31 -32.57 11.18
CA ASP A 91 -24.71 -33.04 11.19
C ASP A 91 -25.51 -32.46 10.02
N THR A 92 -25.18 -31.26 9.57
CA THR A 92 -25.82 -30.64 8.38
C THR A 92 -25.38 -31.31 7.07
N LEU A 93 -24.14 -31.80 6.98
CA LEU A 93 -23.61 -32.41 5.76
C LEU A 93 -23.97 -33.89 5.61
N ASN A 94 -24.32 -34.56 6.72
CA ASN A 94 -24.64 -35.97 6.76
C ASN A 94 -26.10 -36.26 7.16
N GLY A 95 -26.94 -35.22 7.19
CA GLY A 95 -28.38 -35.28 7.48
C GLY A 95 -29.26 -35.26 6.23
#